data_AF-A0A946BK13-F1
#
_entry.id   AF-A0A946BK13-F1
#
_cell.length_a   1.000
_cell.length_b   1.000
_cell.length_c   1.000
_cell.angle_alpha   90.00
_cell.angle_beta   90.00
_cell.angle_gamma   90.00
#
_symmetry.space_group_name_H-M   'P 1'
#
loop_
_entity.id
_entity.type
_entity.pdbx_description
1 polymer ?
#
loop_
_entity_poly.entity_id
_entity_poly.type
_entity_poly.pdbx_seq_one_letter_code
_entity_poly.pdbx_strand_id
1 'polypeptide(L)'
;MSFFSLFDLSVLDTTIRLATPLLLACLAGLFSERAGIFDIGLEGKMLAAAFFSAAFASMSGSVWVGLLAGIGASLLLSTLHGLASITFRGNQLISGVAINFLAAGLTVLIAQSWFQQGGRTPSLLTGARFGEITLPFTKILSGIPYLGRIYAELISGHSILVYLALFCVPGTWYILFRTRFGLRLRAVGENPAAVDTAGVSVIGLRFAAVAICGILCGIAGAYLATGLQAGFVKDMTAGRGFIALAALIFAKWRPWHALWATLLFGYLQAIALRPDIIESAFGFKVQVQLLDALPYILTVVILAGFVGKAIPPRAGGQPYVKER
;
A
#
# COMPACT_ATOMS: atom_id res chain seq x y z
N MET A 1 -28.89 16.32 14.00
CA MET A 1 -28.35 15.04 13.50
C MET A 1 -28.28 15.14 11.99
N SER A 2 -27.09 15.29 11.42
CA SER A 2 -26.93 15.34 9.97
C SER A 2 -26.16 14.09 9.55
N PHE A 3 -26.86 13.04 9.13
CA PHE A 3 -26.22 11.87 8.50
C PHE A 3 -25.35 12.26 7.29
N PHE A 4 -25.58 13.44 6.71
CA PHE A 4 -24.77 13.99 5.63
C PHE A 4 -23.33 14.32 6.05
N SER A 5 -23.03 14.48 7.36
CA SER A 5 -21.65 14.70 7.83
C SER A 5 -20.71 13.52 7.54
N LEU A 6 -21.26 12.32 7.36
CA LEU A 6 -20.50 11.12 6.94
C LEU A 6 -19.98 11.21 5.51
N PHE A 7 -20.52 12.13 4.70
CA PHE A 7 -20.16 12.36 3.30
C PHE A 7 -19.54 13.74 3.07
N ASP A 8 -19.11 14.42 4.14
CA ASP A 8 -18.43 15.70 4.04
C ASP A 8 -17.17 15.59 3.19
N LEU A 9 -16.88 16.63 2.40
CA LEU A 9 -15.72 16.69 1.50
C LEU A 9 -14.41 16.43 2.23
N SER A 10 -14.31 16.89 3.49
CA SER A 10 -13.14 16.65 4.32
C SER A 10 -12.95 15.16 4.67
N VAL A 11 -14.03 14.38 4.83
CA VAL A 11 -13.95 12.92 5.08
C VAL A 11 -13.47 12.23 3.81
N LEU A 12 -13.99 12.65 2.65
CA LEU A 12 -13.62 12.11 1.35
C LEU A 12 -12.16 12.44 0.98
N ASP A 13 -11.67 13.65 1.28
CA ASP A 13 -10.24 13.99 1.12
C ASP A 13 -9.36 13.07 1.99
N THR A 14 -9.69 12.93 3.28
CA THR A 14 -8.94 12.05 4.19
C THR A 14 -9.00 10.60 3.75
N THR A 15 -10.13 10.16 3.19
CA THR A 15 -10.30 8.82 2.60
C THR A 15 -9.27 8.57 1.49
N ILE A 16 -9.11 9.51 0.55
CA ILE A 16 -8.14 9.36 -0.55
C ILE A 16 -6.71 9.28 0.01
N ARG A 17 -6.37 10.15 0.96
CA ARG A 17 -5.03 10.17 1.59
C ARG A 17 -4.72 8.85 2.30
N LEU A 18 -5.66 8.31 3.08
CA LEU A 18 -5.49 7.05 3.81
C LEU A 18 -5.56 5.81 2.92
N ALA A 19 -6.35 5.85 1.83
CA ALA A 19 -6.44 4.77 0.86
C ALA A 19 -5.18 4.64 -0.01
N THR A 20 -4.47 5.74 -0.28
CA THR A 20 -3.29 5.77 -1.16
C THR A 20 -2.21 4.71 -0.82
N PRO A 21 -1.68 4.63 0.42
CA PRO A 21 -0.68 3.63 0.77
C PRO A 21 -1.25 2.20 0.76
N LEU A 22 -2.54 2.04 1.09
CA LEU A 22 -3.23 0.74 1.01
C LEU A 22 -3.35 0.26 -0.44
N LEU A 23 -3.68 1.17 -1.37
CA LEU A 23 -3.81 0.89 -2.80
C LEU A 23 -2.48 0.44 -3.40
N LEU A 24 -1.40 1.19 -3.15
CA LEU A 24 -0.08 0.84 -3.64
C LEU A 24 0.38 -0.52 -3.11
N ALA A 25 0.21 -0.77 -1.81
CA ALA A 25 0.53 -2.07 -1.20
C ALA A 25 -0.36 -3.21 -1.72
N CYS A 26 -1.65 -2.96 -1.96
CA CYS A 26 -2.57 -3.95 -2.49
C CYS A 26 -2.21 -4.33 -3.94
N LEU A 27 -1.82 -3.35 -4.77
CA LEU A 27 -1.32 -3.59 -6.12
C LEU A 27 0.06 -4.28 -6.09
N ALA A 28 0.91 -3.97 -5.11
CA ALA A 28 2.17 -4.68 -4.87
C ALA A 28 1.94 -6.17 -4.64
N GLY A 29 1.06 -6.50 -3.68
CA GLY A 29 0.63 -7.87 -3.40
C GLY A 29 -0.01 -8.54 -4.62
N LEU A 30 -0.82 -7.79 -5.39
CA LEU A 30 -1.44 -8.30 -6.61
C LEU A 30 -0.40 -8.85 -7.60
N PHE A 31 0.71 -8.16 -7.84
CA PHE A 31 1.77 -8.66 -8.73
C PHE A 31 2.44 -9.92 -8.17
N SER A 32 2.84 -9.88 -6.90
CA SER A 32 3.54 -11.01 -6.24
C SER A 32 2.67 -12.27 -6.22
N GLU A 33 1.42 -12.14 -5.77
CA GLU A 33 0.53 -13.28 -5.64
C GLU A 33 0.09 -13.83 -7.00
N ARG A 34 -0.10 -12.98 -8.02
CA ARG A 34 -0.37 -13.45 -9.38
C ARG A 34 0.78 -14.27 -9.98
N ALA A 35 1.99 -14.15 -9.45
CA ALA A 35 3.13 -15.00 -9.79
C ALA A 35 3.28 -16.24 -8.88
N GLY A 36 2.36 -16.45 -7.94
CA GLY A 36 2.38 -17.55 -6.99
C GLY A 36 3.29 -17.32 -5.77
N ILE A 37 3.67 -16.08 -5.48
CA ILE A 37 4.47 -15.71 -4.31
C ILE A 37 3.62 -14.90 -3.32
N PHE A 38 3.24 -15.53 -2.22
CA PHE A 38 2.56 -14.89 -1.10
C PHE A 38 3.54 -14.06 -0.28
N ASP A 39 3.17 -12.80 -0.06
CA ASP A 39 4.07 -11.81 0.52
C ASP A 39 3.38 -11.13 1.70
N ILE A 40 3.44 -11.76 2.87
CA ILE A 40 3.00 -11.14 4.13
C ILE A 40 3.99 -10.04 4.58
N GLY A 41 5.16 -9.97 3.92
CA GLY A 41 6.22 -8.99 4.18
C GLY A 41 5.92 -7.56 3.71
N LEU A 42 4.76 -7.29 3.10
CA LEU A 42 4.38 -5.94 2.63
C LEU A 42 4.47 -4.90 3.75
N GLU A 43 4.06 -5.25 4.97
CA GLU A 43 4.12 -4.38 6.16
C GLU A 43 5.56 -3.92 6.44
N GLY A 44 6.50 -4.87 6.54
CA GLY A 44 7.90 -4.58 6.80
C GLY A 44 8.58 -3.82 5.68
N LYS A 45 8.24 -4.13 4.42
CA LYS A 45 8.74 -3.42 3.23
C LYS A 45 8.31 -1.95 3.24
N MET A 46 7.04 -1.69 3.53
CA MET A 46 6.52 -0.34 3.69
C MET A 46 7.18 0.38 4.87
N LEU A 47 7.38 -0.29 6.01
CA LEU A 47 7.95 0.32 7.21
C LEU A 47 9.40 0.72 6.99
N ALA A 48 10.21 -0.18 6.41
CA ALA A 48 11.58 0.11 6.02
C ALA A 48 11.65 1.24 4.98
N ALA A 49 10.79 1.20 3.96
CA ALA A 49 10.73 2.27 2.97
C ALA A 49 10.38 3.62 3.58
N ALA A 50 9.45 3.66 4.53
CA ALA A 50 9.05 4.87 5.22
C ALA A 50 10.21 5.45 6.04
N PHE A 51 10.91 4.61 6.80
CA PHE A 51 12.10 5.01 7.55
C PHE A 51 13.19 5.56 6.64
N PHE A 52 13.64 4.80 5.64
CA PHE A 52 14.72 5.21 4.77
C PHE A 52 14.34 6.43 3.92
N SER A 53 13.06 6.59 3.56
CA SER A 53 12.59 7.80 2.88
C SER A 53 12.74 9.03 3.75
N ALA A 54 12.26 8.99 4.99
CA ALA A 54 12.38 10.13 5.89
C ALA A 54 13.83 10.40 6.30
N ALA A 55 14.61 9.36 6.59
CA ALA A 55 16.00 9.51 6.98
C ALA A 55 16.80 10.24 5.87
N PHE A 56 16.76 9.74 4.64
CA PHE A 56 17.50 10.35 3.54
C PHE A 56 16.90 11.67 3.09
N ALA A 57 15.58 11.87 3.14
CA ALA A 57 14.99 13.18 2.88
C ALA A 57 15.41 14.23 3.93
N SER A 58 15.49 13.85 5.21
CA SER A 58 15.92 14.76 6.28
C SER A 58 17.41 15.14 6.16
N MET A 59 18.26 14.22 5.73
CA MET A 59 19.71 14.45 5.60
C MET A 59 20.06 15.20 4.31
N SER A 60 19.39 14.89 3.20
CA SER A 60 19.65 15.52 1.90
C SER A 60 18.86 16.81 1.65
N GLY A 61 17.78 17.04 2.40
CA GLY A 61 16.82 18.12 2.13
C GLY A 61 15.93 17.88 0.91
N SER A 62 16.03 16.72 0.24
CA SER A 62 15.30 16.41 -1.00
C SER A 62 14.36 15.23 -0.83
N VAL A 63 13.07 15.46 -1.04
CA VAL A 63 12.04 14.41 -0.98
C VAL A 63 12.26 13.31 -2.03
N TRP A 64 12.84 13.64 -3.18
CA TRP A 64 13.09 12.67 -4.25
C TRP A 64 14.21 11.70 -3.89
N VAL A 65 15.25 12.17 -3.21
CA VAL A 65 16.31 11.31 -2.66
C VAL A 65 15.72 10.38 -1.61
N GLY A 66 14.84 10.90 -0.75
CA GLY A 66 14.05 10.08 0.17
C GLY A 66 13.25 8.98 -0.54
N LEU A 67 12.45 9.35 -1.55
CA LEU A 67 11.63 8.40 -2.32
C LEU A 67 12.50 7.27 -2.90
N LEU A 68 13.63 7.60 -3.53
CA LEU A 68 14.54 6.61 -4.10
C LEU A 68 15.18 5.72 -3.04
N ALA A 69 15.57 6.28 -1.89
CA ALA A 69 16.10 5.51 -0.77
C ALA A 69 15.06 4.52 -0.20
N GLY A 70 13.79 4.95 -0.06
CA GLY A 70 12.70 4.09 0.37
C GLY A 70 12.41 2.95 -0.61
N ILE A 71 12.38 3.26 -1.91
CA ILE A 71 12.25 2.25 -2.98
C ILE A 71 13.41 1.26 -2.92
N GLY A 72 14.64 1.74 -2.76
CA GLY A 72 15.83 0.90 -2.63
C GLY A 72 15.74 -0.06 -1.43
N ALA A 73 15.35 0.44 -0.26
CA ALA A 73 15.17 -0.40 0.93
C ALA A 73 14.10 -1.48 0.75
N SER A 74 12.95 -1.12 0.18
CA SER A 74 11.88 -2.08 -0.10
C SER A 74 12.26 -3.11 -1.18
N LEU A 75 13.02 -2.71 -2.21
CA LEU A 75 13.57 -3.61 -3.22
C LEU A 75 14.58 -4.60 -2.61
N LEU A 76 15.43 -4.15 -1.69
CA LEU A 76 16.35 -5.03 -0.97
C LEU A 76 15.59 -6.09 -0.16
N LEU A 77 14.60 -5.67 0.65
CA LEU A 77 13.77 -6.61 1.41
C LEU A 77 12.95 -7.54 0.51
N SER A 78 12.48 -7.03 -0.63
CA SER A 78 11.79 -7.85 -1.64
C SER A 78 12.72 -8.86 -2.28
N THR A 79 13.96 -8.50 -2.56
CA THR A 79 14.97 -9.42 -3.10
C THR A 79 15.29 -10.50 -2.09
N LEU A 80 15.44 -10.16 -0.79
CA LEU A 80 15.60 -11.15 0.28
C LEU A 80 14.41 -12.11 0.36
N HIS A 81 13.18 -11.60 0.24
CA HIS A 81 11.98 -12.42 0.16
C HIS A 81 12.01 -13.38 -1.04
N GLY A 82 12.35 -12.85 -2.22
CA GLY A 82 12.47 -13.63 -3.45
C GLY A 82 13.56 -14.70 -3.37
N LEU A 83 14.72 -14.39 -2.80
CA LEU A 83 15.80 -15.37 -2.58
C LEU A 83 15.34 -16.50 -1.65
N ALA A 84 14.73 -16.16 -0.52
CA ALA A 84 14.20 -17.14 0.42
C ALA A 84 13.12 -18.03 -0.20
N SER A 85 12.15 -17.44 -0.91
CA SER A 85 10.97 -18.14 -1.43
C SER A 85 11.20 -18.85 -2.77
N ILE A 86 11.96 -18.25 -3.69
CA ILE A 86 12.14 -18.74 -5.06
C ILE A 86 13.42 -19.58 -5.15
N THR A 87 14.55 -19.07 -4.66
CA THR A 87 15.84 -19.75 -4.78
C THR A 87 16.00 -20.85 -3.74
N PHE A 88 15.79 -20.52 -2.46
CA PHE A 88 15.94 -21.46 -1.35
C PHE A 88 14.67 -22.27 -1.05
N ARG A 89 13.57 -21.99 -1.76
CA ARG A 89 12.30 -22.73 -1.65
C ARG A 89 11.74 -22.77 -0.22
N GLY A 90 12.05 -21.74 0.56
CA GLY A 90 11.56 -21.58 1.93
C GLY A 90 10.07 -21.25 1.96
N ASN A 91 9.45 -21.44 3.12
CA ASN A 91 8.07 -21.06 3.35
C ASN A 91 7.91 -19.53 3.22
N GLN A 92 7.06 -19.13 2.28
CA GLN A 92 6.86 -17.73 1.90
C GLN A 92 6.25 -16.91 3.06
N LEU A 93 5.34 -17.50 3.83
CA LEU A 93 4.72 -16.86 5.00
C LEU A 93 5.77 -16.60 6.10
N ILE A 94 6.63 -17.59 6.37
CA ILE A 94 7.71 -17.46 7.36
C ILE A 94 8.70 -16.37 6.93
N SER A 95 9.10 -16.35 5.65
CA SER A 95 9.98 -15.30 5.12
C SER A 95 9.35 -13.91 5.23
N GLY A 96 8.07 -13.77 4.89
CA GLY A 96 7.36 -12.49 5.02
C GLY A 96 7.27 -12.00 6.47
N VAL A 97 6.94 -12.90 7.40
CA VAL A 97 6.90 -12.58 8.84
C VAL A 97 8.29 -12.18 9.36
N ALA A 98 9.35 -12.88 8.95
CA ALA A 98 10.72 -12.52 9.31
C ALA A 98 11.11 -11.12 8.82
N ILE A 99 10.70 -10.74 7.60
CA ILE A 99 10.92 -9.39 7.06
C ILE A 99 10.19 -8.34 7.90
N ASN A 100 8.96 -8.62 8.35
CA ASN A 100 8.22 -7.71 9.21
C ASN A 100 8.94 -7.46 10.54
N PHE A 101 9.40 -8.52 11.21
CA PHE A 101 10.18 -8.38 12.45
C PHE A 101 11.51 -7.67 12.25
N LEU A 102 12.21 -7.99 11.16
CA LEU A 102 13.46 -7.34 10.80
C LEU A 102 13.25 -5.84 10.61
N ALA A 103 12.24 -5.44 9.83
CA ALA A 103 11.93 -4.03 9.61
C ALA A 103 11.53 -3.31 10.90
N ALA A 104 10.66 -3.91 11.73
CA ALA A 104 10.21 -3.33 12.98
C ALA A 104 11.38 -3.05 13.95
N GLY A 105 12.32 -3.98 14.09
CA GLY A 105 13.50 -3.79 14.95
C GLY A 105 14.56 -2.87 14.33
N LEU A 106 14.92 -3.12 13.06
CA LEU A 106 16.03 -2.45 12.41
C LEU A 106 15.77 -0.97 12.17
N THR A 107 14.55 -0.59 11.75
CA THR A 107 14.22 0.82 11.51
C THR A 107 14.34 1.65 12.78
N VAL A 108 13.86 1.14 13.92
CA VAL A 108 13.96 1.81 15.22
C VAL A 108 15.41 1.90 15.70
N LEU A 109 16.19 0.82 15.56
CA LEU A 109 17.59 0.78 15.98
C LEU A 109 18.45 1.76 15.18
N ILE A 110 18.29 1.79 13.85
CA ILE A 110 19.02 2.72 12.99
C ILE A 110 18.56 4.15 13.27
N ALA A 111 17.24 4.40 13.39
CA ALA A 111 16.72 5.73 13.71
C ALA A 111 17.29 6.27 15.03
N GLN A 112 17.35 5.44 16.07
CA GLN A 112 17.95 5.81 17.34
C GLN A 112 19.44 6.12 17.19
N SER A 113 20.20 5.26 16.49
CA SER A 113 21.63 5.46 16.28
C SER A 113 21.94 6.75 15.51
N TRP A 114 21.20 7.02 14.43
CA TRP A 114 21.46 8.14 13.52
C TRP A 114 20.95 9.48 14.04
N PHE A 115 19.76 9.50 14.67
CA PHE A 115 19.07 10.74 15.01
C PHE A 115 18.91 10.97 16.51
N GLN A 116 19.10 9.95 17.35
CA GLN A 116 18.99 10.03 18.81
C GLN A 116 17.65 10.62 19.31
N GLN A 117 16.56 10.38 18.57
CA GLN A 117 15.21 10.90 18.84
C GLN A 117 14.19 9.80 19.18
N GLY A 118 14.58 8.80 19.96
CA GLY A 118 13.67 7.73 20.42
C GLY A 118 13.15 6.83 19.30
N GLY A 119 14.01 6.53 18.31
CA GLY A 119 13.61 5.73 17.14
C GLY A 119 12.79 6.48 16.09
N ARG A 120 12.84 7.82 16.08
CA ARG A 120 12.18 8.70 15.11
C ARG A 120 13.22 9.44 14.26
N THR A 121 12.79 9.94 13.10
CA THR A 121 13.61 10.90 12.31
C THR A 121 13.22 12.34 12.67
N PRO A 122 14.08 13.33 12.38
CA PRO A 122 13.70 14.73 12.43
C PRO A 122 12.47 15.03 11.57
N SER A 123 11.75 16.09 11.92
CA SER A 123 10.63 16.56 11.11
C SER A 123 11.12 17.04 9.74
N LEU A 124 10.43 16.64 8.68
CA LEU A 124 10.77 17.03 7.31
C LEU A 124 10.31 18.47 7.03
N LEU A 125 11.27 19.34 6.72
CA LEU A 125 11.05 20.74 6.36
C LEU A 125 10.73 20.90 4.86
N THR A 126 10.50 22.14 4.43
CA THR A 126 10.16 22.48 3.04
C THR A 126 11.19 21.92 2.05
N GLY A 127 10.73 21.17 1.05
CA GLY A 127 11.59 20.49 0.05
C GLY A 127 11.91 19.03 0.38
N ALA A 128 11.92 18.65 1.67
CA ALA A 128 12.15 17.28 2.14
C ALA A 128 10.85 16.45 2.26
N ARG A 129 9.70 17.03 1.93
CA ARG A 129 8.39 16.36 1.93
C ARG A 129 7.61 16.65 0.65
N PHE A 130 6.72 15.75 0.26
CA PHE A 130 5.85 15.98 -0.89
C PHE A 130 4.75 16.97 -0.48
N GLY A 131 4.74 18.12 -1.16
CA GLY A 131 3.68 19.12 -1.01
C GLY A 131 2.44 18.76 -1.81
N GLU A 132 1.39 19.55 -1.57
CA GLU A 132 0.13 19.47 -2.30
C GLU A 132 0.29 20.11 -3.68
N ILE A 133 -0.21 19.42 -4.71
CA ILE A 133 -0.23 19.96 -6.07
C ILE A 133 -1.59 20.58 -6.33
N THR A 134 -1.58 21.86 -6.68
CA THR A 134 -2.78 22.55 -7.17
C THR A 134 -2.92 22.30 -8.67
N LEU A 135 -3.99 21.62 -9.06
CA LEU A 135 -4.25 21.32 -10.46
C LEU A 135 -4.64 22.59 -11.23
N PRO A 136 -4.40 22.66 -12.55
CA PRO A 136 -4.84 23.78 -13.36
C PRO A 136 -6.37 23.94 -13.29
N PHE A 137 -6.86 25.15 -13.55
CA PHE A 137 -8.28 25.53 -13.51
C PHE A 137 -8.95 25.59 -12.11
N THR A 138 -8.23 25.27 -11.03
CA THR A 138 -8.78 25.35 -9.66
C THR A 138 -9.29 26.75 -9.29
N LYS A 139 -8.60 27.81 -9.74
CA LYS A 139 -9.02 29.21 -9.52
C LYS A 139 -10.23 29.66 -10.36
N ILE A 140 -10.52 28.97 -11.46
CA ILE A 140 -11.62 29.30 -12.38
C ILE A 140 -12.89 28.55 -11.96
N LEU A 141 -12.74 27.28 -11.58
CA LEU A 141 -13.85 26.43 -11.13
C LEU A 141 -14.31 26.74 -9.70
N SER A 142 -13.49 27.39 -8.86
CA SER A 142 -13.86 27.75 -7.48
C SER A 142 -15.08 28.66 -7.37
N GLY A 143 -15.45 29.37 -8.44
CA GLY A 143 -16.66 30.18 -8.52
C GLY A 143 -17.96 29.39 -8.69
N ILE A 144 -17.90 28.09 -9.02
CA ILE A 144 -19.08 27.24 -9.23
C ILE A 144 -19.43 26.52 -7.92
N PRO A 145 -20.63 26.76 -7.33
CA PRO A 145 -21.03 26.10 -6.10
C PRO A 145 -21.09 24.57 -6.29
N TYR A 146 -20.69 23.82 -5.24
CA TYR A 146 -20.53 22.36 -5.20
C TYR A 146 -19.44 21.78 -6.12
N LEU A 147 -19.49 22.00 -7.44
CA LEU A 147 -18.50 21.45 -8.39
C LEU A 147 -17.11 22.04 -8.20
N GLY A 148 -17.03 23.35 -7.92
CA GLY A 148 -15.77 24.03 -7.62
C GLY A 148 -15.09 23.52 -6.35
N ARG A 149 -15.88 23.23 -5.32
CA ARG A 149 -15.38 22.68 -4.05
C ARG A 149 -14.91 21.25 -4.20
N ILE A 150 -15.66 20.40 -4.92
CA ILE A 150 -15.23 19.03 -5.22
C ILE A 150 -13.91 19.05 -6.02
N TYR A 151 -13.80 19.89 -7.05
CA TYR A 151 -12.58 19.95 -7.84
C TYR A 151 -11.39 20.50 -7.04
N ALA A 152 -11.61 21.54 -6.23
CA ALA A 152 -10.55 22.19 -5.46
C ALA A 152 -10.07 21.38 -4.26
N GLU A 153 -10.97 20.70 -3.55
CA GLU A 153 -10.68 20.02 -2.27
C GLU A 153 -10.54 18.51 -2.41
N LEU A 154 -11.26 17.87 -3.36
CA LEU A 154 -11.24 16.41 -3.51
C LEU A 154 -10.30 15.95 -4.63
N ILE A 155 -10.26 16.67 -5.75
CA ILE A 155 -9.47 16.29 -6.94
C ILE A 155 -8.10 16.96 -6.92
N SER A 156 -8.05 18.25 -6.62
CA SER A 156 -6.83 19.03 -6.43
C SER A 156 -6.38 18.98 -4.96
N GLY A 157 -5.11 19.32 -4.68
CA GLY A 157 -4.59 19.40 -3.31
C GLY A 157 -3.94 18.11 -2.79
N HIS A 158 -3.86 17.07 -3.62
CA HIS A 158 -3.14 15.85 -3.26
C HIS A 158 -1.67 15.91 -3.65
N SER A 159 -0.86 15.06 -3.01
CA SER A 159 0.56 14.92 -3.38
C SER A 159 0.71 14.13 -4.69
N ILE A 160 1.87 14.28 -5.35
CA ILE A 160 2.18 13.56 -6.58
C ILE A 160 2.00 12.03 -6.46
N LEU A 161 2.27 11.48 -5.27
CA LEU A 161 2.19 10.05 -5.02
C LEU A 161 0.74 9.53 -4.99
N VAL A 162 -0.23 10.37 -4.63
CA VAL A 162 -1.66 10.01 -4.71
C VAL A 162 -2.07 9.82 -6.17
N TYR A 163 -1.73 10.79 -7.03
CA TYR A 163 -2.02 10.68 -8.47
C TYR A 163 -1.28 9.51 -9.10
N LEU A 164 -0.02 9.27 -8.70
CA LEU A 164 0.74 8.09 -9.12
C LEU A 164 0.03 6.79 -8.70
N ALA A 165 -0.45 6.69 -7.45
CA ALA A 165 -1.18 5.52 -6.98
C ALA A 165 -2.46 5.26 -7.77
N LEU A 166 -3.23 6.32 -8.07
CA LEU A 166 -4.40 6.22 -8.93
C LEU A 166 -4.03 5.79 -10.35
N PHE A 167 -2.92 6.29 -10.91
CA PHE A 167 -2.41 5.87 -12.22
C PHE A 167 -1.89 4.43 -12.22
N CYS A 168 -1.36 3.94 -11.10
CA CYS A 168 -0.98 2.53 -10.98
C CYS A 168 -2.16 1.58 -11.18
N VAL A 169 -3.41 1.99 -10.96
CA VAL A 169 -4.59 1.12 -11.20
C VAL A 169 -4.76 0.75 -12.67
N PRO A 170 -4.97 1.70 -13.62
CA PRO A 170 -5.02 1.38 -15.04
C PRO A 170 -3.68 0.83 -15.54
N GLY A 171 -2.54 1.28 -14.99
CA GLY A 171 -1.23 0.74 -15.32
C GLY A 171 -1.10 -0.76 -15.01
N THR A 172 -1.45 -1.18 -13.79
CA THR A 172 -1.46 -2.58 -13.38
C THR A 172 -2.49 -3.38 -14.17
N TRP A 173 -3.67 -2.82 -14.45
CA TRP A 173 -4.65 -3.47 -15.32
C TRP A 173 -4.11 -3.72 -16.72
N TYR A 174 -3.50 -2.72 -17.34
CA TYR A 174 -2.91 -2.85 -18.67
C TYR A 174 -1.78 -3.88 -18.66
N ILE A 175 -0.84 -3.79 -17.72
CA ILE A 175 0.28 -4.72 -17.61
C ILE A 175 -0.22 -6.17 -17.43
N LEU A 176 -1.12 -6.42 -16.47
CA LEU A 176 -1.56 -7.80 -16.15
C LEU A 176 -2.50 -8.42 -17.20
N PHE A 177 -3.38 -7.61 -17.81
CA PHE A 177 -4.45 -8.13 -18.66
C PHE A 177 -4.28 -7.85 -20.16
N ARG A 178 -3.41 -6.91 -20.55
CA ARG A 178 -3.21 -6.53 -21.95
C ARG A 178 -1.80 -6.83 -22.49
N THR A 179 -0.83 -7.19 -21.66
CA THR A 179 0.54 -7.49 -22.12
C THR A 179 0.90 -8.98 -22.08
N ARG A 180 1.91 -9.36 -22.88
CA ARG A 180 2.50 -10.72 -22.85
C ARG A 180 3.12 -11.05 -21.49
N PHE A 181 3.77 -10.06 -20.85
CA PHE A 181 4.31 -10.22 -19.50
C PHE A 181 3.21 -10.61 -18.51
N GLY A 182 2.10 -9.86 -18.49
CA GLY A 182 0.97 -10.12 -17.59
C GLY A 182 0.30 -11.47 -17.82
N LEU A 183 0.14 -11.89 -19.07
CA LEU A 183 -0.39 -13.21 -19.40
C LEU A 183 0.52 -14.33 -18.86
N ARG A 184 1.84 -14.23 -19.10
CA ARG A 184 2.83 -15.18 -18.59
C ARG A 184 2.89 -15.19 -17.07
N LEU A 185 2.86 -14.01 -16.43
CA LEU A 185 2.88 -13.87 -14.98
C LEU A 185 1.68 -14.59 -14.34
N ARG A 186 0.47 -14.34 -14.85
CA ARG A 186 -0.74 -15.01 -14.36
C ARG A 186 -0.69 -16.52 -14.61
N ALA A 187 -0.18 -16.95 -15.77
CA ALA A 187 0.01 -18.38 -16.04
C ALA A 187 0.98 -19.04 -15.06
N VAL A 188 2.05 -18.33 -14.64
CA VAL A 188 2.97 -18.82 -13.60
C VAL A 188 2.26 -19.02 -12.25
N GLY A 189 1.36 -18.12 -11.87
CA GLY A 189 0.57 -18.30 -10.63
C GLY A 189 -0.46 -19.43 -10.69
N GLU A 190 -0.92 -19.81 -11.88
CA GLU A 190 -1.92 -20.87 -12.06
C GLU A 190 -1.28 -22.26 -12.28
N ASN A 191 -0.32 -22.36 -13.20
CA ASN A 191 0.40 -23.59 -13.51
C ASN A 191 1.84 -23.28 -13.99
N PRO A 192 2.82 -23.19 -13.07
CA PRO A 192 4.20 -22.88 -13.43
C PRO A 192 4.85 -23.92 -14.34
N ALA A 193 4.50 -25.21 -14.19
CA ALA A 193 5.05 -26.29 -15.03
C ALA A 193 4.68 -26.09 -16.51
N ALA A 194 3.42 -25.73 -16.80
CA ALA A 194 2.98 -25.41 -18.16
C ALA A 194 3.77 -24.23 -18.76
N VAL A 195 4.12 -23.22 -17.95
CA VAL A 195 4.91 -22.07 -18.42
C VAL A 195 6.36 -22.47 -18.74
N ASP A 196 6.97 -23.33 -17.93
CA ASP A 196 8.34 -23.79 -18.16
C ASP A 196 8.43 -24.71 -19.40
N THR A 197 7.44 -25.59 -19.62
CA THR A 197 7.36 -26.41 -20.86
C THR A 197 7.23 -25.56 -22.13
N ALA A 198 6.62 -24.36 -22.01
CA ALA A 198 6.55 -23.39 -23.10
C ALA A 198 7.85 -22.57 -23.28
N GLY A 199 8.93 -22.92 -22.57
CA GLY A 199 10.25 -22.30 -22.68
C GLY A 199 10.39 -20.95 -21.98
N VAL A 200 9.47 -20.57 -21.09
CA VAL A 200 9.48 -19.28 -20.39
C VAL A 200 9.99 -19.46 -18.96
N SER A 201 10.97 -18.64 -18.56
CA SER A 201 11.55 -18.71 -17.20
C SER A 201 10.54 -18.31 -16.12
N VAL A 202 10.05 -19.32 -15.38
CA VAL A 202 9.20 -19.16 -14.20
C VAL A 202 9.91 -18.36 -13.10
N ILE A 203 11.18 -18.68 -12.83
CA ILE A 203 11.99 -18.04 -11.80
C ILE A 203 12.15 -16.54 -12.10
N GLY A 204 12.47 -16.19 -13.34
CA GLY A 204 12.63 -14.79 -13.76
C GLY A 204 11.34 -13.99 -13.61
N LEU A 205 10.20 -14.59 -13.97
CA LEU A 205 8.89 -13.94 -13.79
C LEU A 205 8.52 -13.74 -12.31
N ARG A 206 8.81 -14.72 -11.45
CA ARG A 206 8.59 -14.59 -9.99
C ARG A 206 9.47 -13.50 -9.38
N PHE A 207 10.74 -13.41 -9.75
CA PHE A 207 11.62 -12.32 -9.29
C PHE A 207 11.17 -10.94 -9.81
N ALA A 208 10.72 -10.85 -11.08
CA ALA A 208 10.16 -9.61 -11.60
C ALA A 208 8.91 -9.17 -10.84
N ALA A 209 8.03 -10.12 -10.47
CA ALA A 209 6.84 -9.85 -9.66
C ALA A 209 7.20 -9.27 -8.29
N VAL A 210 8.16 -9.91 -7.61
CA VAL A 210 8.61 -9.50 -6.28
C VAL A 210 9.36 -8.16 -6.32
N ALA A 211 10.08 -7.87 -7.41
CA ALA A 211 10.68 -6.55 -7.62
C ALA A 211 9.64 -5.44 -7.82
N ILE A 212 8.60 -5.68 -8.64
CA ILE A 212 7.48 -4.73 -8.80
C ILE A 212 6.77 -4.51 -7.46
N CYS A 213 6.56 -5.57 -6.69
CA CYS A 213 6.05 -5.50 -5.32
C CYS A 213 6.91 -4.57 -4.46
N GLY A 214 8.24 -4.76 -4.48
CA GLY A 214 9.18 -3.89 -3.77
C GLY A 214 9.08 -2.42 -4.16
N ILE A 215 8.98 -2.10 -5.46
CA ILE A 215 8.83 -0.71 -5.92
C ILE A 215 7.54 -0.09 -5.38
N LEU A 216 6.40 -0.78 -5.51
CA LEU A 216 5.11 -0.26 -5.09
C LEU A 216 5.00 -0.11 -3.56
N CYS A 217 5.52 -1.07 -2.78
CA CYS A 217 5.66 -0.92 -1.33
C CYS A 217 6.62 0.21 -0.93
N GLY A 218 7.69 0.40 -1.70
CA GLY A 218 8.65 1.48 -1.52
C GLY A 218 7.96 2.85 -1.61
N ILE A 219 7.17 3.03 -2.66
CA ILE A 219 6.39 4.26 -2.86
C ILE A 219 5.32 4.42 -1.77
N ALA A 220 4.65 3.33 -1.38
CA ALA A 220 3.64 3.35 -0.31
C ALA A 220 4.23 3.80 1.03
N GLY A 221 5.38 3.25 1.41
CA GLY A 221 6.10 3.66 2.62
C GLY A 221 6.63 5.08 2.54
N ALA A 222 7.18 5.48 1.39
CA ALA A 222 7.61 6.87 1.16
C ALA A 222 6.45 7.86 1.35
N TYR A 223 5.26 7.54 0.83
CA TYR A 223 4.07 8.36 1.02
C TYR A 223 3.70 8.52 2.51
N LEU A 224 3.77 7.45 3.31
CA LEU A 224 3.46 7.53 4.74
C LEU A 224 4.36 8.55 5.46
N ALA A 225 5.67 8.52 5.19
CA ALA A 225 6.63 9.33 5.93
C ALA A 225 6.86 10.73 5.35
N THR A 226 6.61 10.94 4.05
CA THR A 226 6.92 12.20 3.34
C THR A 226 5.70 12.92 2.78
N GLY A 227 4.55 12.25 2.64
CA GLY A 227 3.30 12.84 2.17
C GLY A 227 2.30 13.02 3.30
N LEU A 228 1.95 11.89 3.94
CA LEU A 228 0.95 11.83 5.00
C LEU A 228 1.46 12.42 6.33
N GLN A 229 2.66 12.01 6.73
CA GLN A 229 3.39 12.58 7.87
C GLN A 229 4.62 13.38 7.37
N ALA A 230 5.23 14.15 8.27
CA ALA A 230 6.45 14.90 8.01
C ALA A 230 7.65 14.27 8.72
N GLY A 231 7.90 12.98 8.50
CA GLY A 231 8.98 12.23 9.14
C GLY A 231 8.53 10.84 9.58
N PHE A 232 9.49 10.02 10.01
CA PHE A 232 9.27 8.66 10.49
C PHE A 232 9.03 8.59 12.00
N VAL A 233 8.11 7.72 12.38
CA VAL A 233 7.84 7.32 13.76
C VAL A 233 7.76 5.79 13.82
N LYS A 234 8.13 5.24 14.96
CA LYS A 234 8.08 3.79 15.21
C LYS A 234 6.70 3.22 14.83
N ASP A 235 6.72 2.09 14.12
CA ASP A 235 5.55 1.31 13.71
C ASP A 235 4.47 2.12 12.94
N MET A 236 4.86 3.17 12.21
CA MET A 236 3.91 4.04 11.50
C MET A 236 3.05 3.37 10.42
N THR A 237 3.48 2.22 9.89
CA THR A 237 2.66 1.44 8.97
C THR A 237 1.41 0.93 9.67
N ALA A 238 1.49 0.59 10.96
CA ALA A 238 0.38 0.23 11.83
C ALA A 238 -0.58 -0.82 11.23
N GLY A 239 -0.03 -1.86 10.61
CA GLY A 239 -0.78 -2.96 10.02
C GLY A 239 -1.41 -2.66 8.65
N ARG A 240 -1.12 -1.51 8.03
CA ARG A 240 -1.62 -1.15 6.69
C ARG A 240 -1.22 -2.15 5.61
N GLY A 241 -0.06 -2.79 5.71
CA GLY A 241 0.35 -3.88 4.82
C GLY A 241 -0.57 -5.10 4.93
N PHE A 242 -1.03 -5.45 6.14
CA PHE A 242 -1.99 -6.53 6.33
C PHE A 242 -3.40 -6.15 5.84
N ILE A 243 -3.81 -4.90 6.06
CA ILE A 243 -5.08 -4.37 5.51
C ILE A 243 -5.05 -4.43 3.98
N ALA A 244 -3.92 -4.11 3.35
CA ALA A 244 -3.76 -4.20 1.91
C ALA A 244 -3.92 -5.63 1.37
N LEU A 245 -3.45 -6.65 2.10
CA LEU A 245 -3.70 -8.05 1.75
C LEU A 245 -5.17 -8.43 1.89
N ALA A 246 -5.84 -7.97 2.95
CA ALA A 246 -7.29 -8.16 3.09
C ALA A 246 -8.06 -7.50 1.93
N ALA A 247 -7.67 -6.29 1.54
CA ALA A 247 -8.22 -5.59 0.38
C ALA A 247 -7.96 -6.35 -0.93
N LEU A 248 -6.80 -7.01 -1.08
CA LEU A 248 -6.48 -7.83 -2.25
C LEU A 248 -7.44 -9.05 -2.38
N ILE A 249 -7.76 -9.68 -1.25
CA ILE A 249 -8.73 -10.79 -1.20
C ILE A 249 -10.12 -10.29 -1.61
N PHE A 250 -10.58 -9.16 -1.05
CA PHE A 250 -11.84 -8.52 -1.47
C PHE A 250 -11.85 -8.12 -2.94
N ALA A 251 -10.71 -7.68 -3.46
CA ALA A 251 -10.54 -7.32 -4.85
C ALA A 251 -10.56 -8.52 -5.80
N LYS A 252 -10.52 -9.77 -5.29
CA LYS A 252 -10.41 -11.00 -6.09
C LYS A 252 -9.27 -10.90 -7.11
N TRP A 253 -8.15 -10.32 -6.69
CA TRP A 253 -6.98 -10.06 -7.53
C TRP A 253 -7.29 -9.29 -8.83
N ARG A 254 -8.18 -8.28 -8.77
CA ARG A 254 -8.52 -7.37 -9.89
C ARG A 254 -8.15 -5.92 -9.54
N PRO A 255 -7.37 -5.19 -10.38
CA PRO A 255 -6.88 -3.85 -10.06
C PRO A 255 -7.99 -2.83 -9.76
N TRP A 256 -9.04 -2.80 -10.58
CA TRP A 256 -10.16 -1.88 -10.35
C TRP A 256 -10.94 -2.18 -9.06
N HIS A 257 -10.98 -3.45 -8.64
CA HIS A 257 -11.65 -3.81 -7.39
C HIS A 257 -10.74 -3.50 -6.19
N ALA A 258 -9.41 -3.55 -6.37
CA ALA A 258 -8.44 -3.11 -5.37
C ALA A 258 -8.58 -1.62 -5.05
N LEU A 259 -8.83 -0.78 -6.07
CA LEU A 259 -9.18 0.63 -5.86
C LEU A 259 -10.38 0.78 -4.93
N TRP A 260 -11.51 0.14 -5.25
CA TRP A 260 -12.72 0.26 -4.44
C TRP A 260 -12.57 -0.34 -3.04
N ALA A 261 -11.90 -1.49 -2.90
CA ALA A 261 -11.65 -2.10 -1.61
C ALA A 261 -10.80 -1.20 -0.71
N THR A 262 -9.72 -0.63 -1.24
CA THR A 262 -8.83 0.25 -0.47
C THR A 262 -9.44 1.62 -0.19
N LEU A 263 -10.30 2.15 -1.06
CA LEU A 263 -11.12 3.33 -0.77
C LEU A 263 -12.10 3.06 0.38
N LEU A 264 -12.75 1.89 0.42
CA LEU A 264 -13.60 1.50 1.54
C LEU A 264 -12.78 1.45 2.85
N PHE A 265 -11.62 0.81 2.85
CA PHE A 265 -10.75 0.77 4.03
C PHE A 265 -10.25 2.15 4.46
N GLY A 266 -9.86 3.00 3.50
CA GLY A 266 -9.47 4.38 3.77
C GLY A 266 -10.61 5.20 4.35
N TYR A 267 -11.84 4.97 3.90
CA TYR A 267 -13.04 5.65 4.40
C TYR A 267 -13.34 5.28 5.85
N LEU A 268 -13.25 3.98 6.18
CA LEU A 268 -13.43 3.51 7.56
C LEU A 268 -12.38 4.09 8.50
N GLN A 269 -11.12 4.18 8.04
CA GLN A 269 -10.06 4.85 8.81
C GLN A 269 -10.33 6.36 8.95
N ALA A 270 -10.81 7.02 7.90
CA ALA A 270 -11.14 8.44 7.95
C ALA A 270 -12.26 8.75 8.95
N ILE A 271 -13.28 7.88 9.01
CA ILE A 271 -14.35 7.95 10.02
C ILE A 271 -13.79 7.69 11.43
N ALA A 272 -12.93 6.68 11.60
CA ALA A 272 -12.37 6.34 12.90
C ALA A 272 -11.57 7.49 13.52
N LEU A 273 -10.90 8.29 12.68
CA LEU A 273 -10.18 9.51 13.11
C LEU A 273 -11.09 10.68 13.48
N ARG A 274 -12.42 10.57 13.30
CA ARG A 274 -13.40 11.65 13.55
C ARG A 274 -14.59 11.14 14.38
N PRO A 275 -14.37 10.78 15.65
CA PRO A 275 -15.43 10.33 16.55
C PRO A 275 -16.60 11.32 16.66
N ASP A 276 -16.33 12.63 16.55
CA ASP A 276 -17.34 13.68 16.61
C ASP A 276 -18.41 13.54 15.51
N ILE A 277 -18.02 13.08 14.30
CA ILE A 277 -18.95 12.85 13.19
C ILE A 277 -19.91 11.71 13.55
N ILE A 278 -19.39 10.64 14.15
CA ILE A 278 -20.18 9.48 14.56
C ILE A 278 -21.11 9.85 15.71
N GLU A 279 -20.62 10.62 16.70
CA GLU A 279 -21.45 11.13 17.80
C GLU A 279 -22.58 12.01 17.25
N SER A 280 -22.30 12.86 16.25
CA SER A 280 -23.32 13.72 15.62
C SER A 280 -24.36 12.96 14.79
N ALA A 281 -23.98 11.81 14.23
CA ALA A 281 -24.83 10.98 13.38
C ALA A 281 -25.69 10.00 14.20
N PHE A 282 -25.12 9.38 15.23
CA PHE A 282 -25.76 8.32 16.01
C PHE A 282 -26.20 8.75 17.42
N GLY A 283 -25.77 9.92 17.91
CA GLY A 283 -26.23 10.50 19.17
C GLY A 283 -25.62 9.89 20.44
N PHE A 284 -24.59 9.05 20.32
CA PHE A 284 -23.86 8.49 21.47
C PHE A 284 -22.34 8.56 21.27
N LYS A 285 -21.63 8.72 22.39
CA LYS A 285 -20.15 8.73 22.40
C LYS A 285 -19.63 7.32 22.19
N VAL A 286 -18.87 7.16 21.11
CA VAL A 286 -18.14 5.92 20.84
C VAL A 286 -16.70 6.07 21.27
N GLN A 287 -16.21 5.09 22.02
CA GLN A 287 -14.81 5.05 22.43
C GLN A 287 -13.91 4.88 21.20
N VAL A 288 -12.85 5.69 21.09
CA VAL A 288 -11.94 5.71 19.92
C VAL A 288 -11.36 4.33 19.63
N GLN A 289 -11.02 3.55 20.67
CA GLN A 289 -10.52 2.18 20.51
C GLN A 289 -11.50 1.25 19.78
N LEU A 290 -12.81 1.45 19.94
CA LEU A 290 -13.82 0.69 19.21
C LEU A 290 -13.90 1.13 17.74
N LEU A 291 -13.68 2.43 17.49
CA LEU A 291 -13.63 2.98 16.14
C LEU A 291 -12.40 2.51 15.37
N ASP A 292 -11.25 2.42 16.04
CA ASP A 292 -10.03 1.86 15.47
C ASP A 292 -10.19 0.37 15.09
N ALA A 293 -11.09 -0.34 15.77
CA ALA A 293 -11.43 -1.72 15.44
C ALA A 293 -12.39 -1.85 14.23
N LEU A 294 -13.08 -0.77 13.82
CA LEU A 294 -14.10 -0.83 12.75
C LEU A 294 -13.60 -1.41 11.43
N PRO A 295 -12.42 -1.02 10.90
CA PRO A 295 -11.92 -1.60 9.64
C PRO A 295 -11.81 -3.13 9.74
N TYR A 296 -11.33 -3.65 10.86
CA TYR A 296 -11.11 -5.08 11.08
C TYR A 296 -12.44 -5.84 11.27
N ILE A 297 -13.34 -5.31 12.10
CA ILE A 297 -14.67 -5.90 12.33
C ILE A 297 -15.44 -5.98 11.02
N LEU A 298 -15.46 -4.88 10.25
CA LEU A 298 -16.16 -4.87 8.97
C LEU A 298 -15.52 -5.84 7.98
N THR A 299 -14.19 -6.00 7.99
CA THR A 299 -13.51 -7.01 7.17
C THR A 299 -14.06 -8.40 7.45
N VAL A 300 -14.18 -8.78 8.73
CA VAL A 300 -14.70 -10.08 9.13
C VAL A 300 -16.16 -10.25 8.66
N VAL A 301 -17.01 -9.25 8.89
CA VAL A 301 -18.43 -9.29 8.51
C VAL A 301 -18.60 -9.41 6.99
N ILE A 302 -17.89 -8.60 6.22
CA ILE A 302 -17.99 -8.59 4.76
C ILE A 302 -17.47 -9.90 4.16
N LEU A 303 -16.34 -10.40 4.67
CA LEU A 303 -15.72 -11.63 4.17
C LEU A 303 -16.55 -12.87 4.52
N ALA A 304 -17.15 -12.89 5.72
CA ALA A 304 -18.05 -13.97 6.14
C ALA A 304 -19.41 -13.92 5.41
N GLY A 305 -19.94 -12.73 5.12
CA GLY A 305 -21.32 -12.56 4.66
C GLY A 305 -21.53 -12.36 3.17
N PHE A 306 -20.66 -11.62 2.46
CA PHE A 306 -21.06 -10.97 1.20
C PHE A 306 -20.10 -11.13 0.01
N VAL A 307 -18.85 -11.53 0.22
CA VAL A 307 -17.83 -11.48 -0.85
C VAL A 307 -17.87 -12.71 -1.78
N GLY A 308 -18.54 -13.79 -1.36
CA GLY A 308 -18.55 -15.05 -2.09
C GLY A 308 -17.17 -15.70 -2.18
N LYS A 309 -16.99 -16.70 -3.07
CA LYS A 309 -15.72 -17.43 -3.20
C LYS A 309 -14.61 -16.53 -3.77
N ALA A 310 -13.58 -16.25 -2.97
CA ALA A 310 -12.32 -15.69 -3.41
C ALA A 310 -11.35 -16.84 -3.71
N ILE A 311 -10.97 -17.02 -4.97
CA ILE A 311 -10.08 -18.11 -5.39
C ILE A 311 -8.68 -17.52 -5.64
N PRO A 312 -7.69 -17.80 -4.77
CA PRO A 312 -6.31 -17.39 -5.00
C PRO A 312 -5.69 -18.18 -6.16
N PRO A 313 -4.57 -17.70 -6.74
CA PRO A 313 -3.82 -18.46 -7.74
C PRO A 313 -3.42 -19.84 -7.22
N ARG A 314 -3.63 -20.89 -8.02
CA ARG A 314 -3.52 -22.30 -7.58
C ARG A 314 -2.13 -22.69 -7.08
N ALA A 315 -1.08 -22.14 -7.67
CA ALA A 315 0.31 -22.38 -7.27
C ALA A 315 0.81 -21.39 -6.21
N GLY A 316 -0.09 -20.57 -5.64
CA GLY A 316 0.22 -19.63 -4.57
C GLY A 316 0.74 -20.33 -3.32
N GLY A 317 1.82 -19.80 -2.74
CA GLY A 317 2.41 -20.35 -1.51
C GLY A 317 3.30 -21.58 -1.72
N GLN A 318 3.37 -22.15 -2.93
CA GLN A 318 4.15 -23.36 -3.20
C GLN A 318 5.48 -23.05 -3.92
N PRO A 319 6.62 -23.56 -3.41
CA PRO A 319 7.89 -23.49 -4.12
C PRO A 319 7.81 -24.23 -5.47
N TYR A 320 8.39 -23.65 -6.52
CA TYR A 320 8.47 -24.30 -7.83
C TYR A 320 9.76 -25.13 -7.94
N VAL A 321 9.62 -26.38 -8.38
CA VAL A 321 10.74 -27.27 -8.69
C VAL A 321 10.69 -27.55 -10.18
N LYS A 322 11.76 -27.20 -10.90
CA LYS A 322 11.92 -27.54 -12.31
C LYS A 322 12.14 -29.04 -12.44
N GLU A 323 11.26 -29.72 -13.17
CA GLU A 323 11.49 -31.11 -13.59
C GLU A 323 12.70 -31.11 -14.53
N ARG A 324 13.68 -31.96 -14.21
CA ARG A 324 14.91 -32.15 -15.00
C ARG A 324 14.70 -33.24 -16.03
#